data_AF-A0A6N7AP25-F1
#
_entry.id   AF-A0A6N7AP25-F1
#
_cell.length_a   1.000
_cell.length_b   1.000
_cell.length_c   1.000
_cell.angle_alpha   90.00
_cell.angle_beta   90.00
_cell.angle_gamma   90.00
#
_symmetry.space_group_name_H-M   'P 1'
#
loop_
_entity.id
_entity.type
_entity.pdbx_description
1 polymer ?
#
loop_
_entity_poly.entity_id
_entity_poly.type
_entity_poly.pdbx_seq_one_letter_code
_entity_poly.pdbx_strand_id
1 'polypeptide(L)'
;MSVRNILFGQYLRKKGLITLEDTINARIMQIRHNAKIGHIAKKKGWLTEEEIDKVLIKQEEELKKFGEIALEDGLLTEAQIKELLKEQKDDYVYFGEALVKLGVLSEEEMLKQLKMFNAERLRNGTQPV
;
A
#
# COMPACT_ATOMS: atom_id res chain seq x y z
N MET A 1 27.62 1.89 -1.31
CA MET A 1 26.98 0.93 -0.38
C MET A 1 25.48 0.97 -0.66
N SER A 2 24.87 -0.16 -1.01
CA SER A 2 23.44 -0.23 -1.29
C SER A 2 22.68 -0.07 0.03
N VAL A 3 22.00 1.08 0.21
CA VAL A 3 21.09 1.28 1.33
C VAL A 3 19.93 0.30 1.11
N ARG A 4 19.88 -0.78 1.90
CA ARG A 4 18.77 -1.74 1.82
C ARG A 4 17.49 -1.03 2.24
N ASN A 5 16.64 -0.73 1.27
CA ASN A 5 15.30 -0.21 1.49
C ASN A 5 14.45 -1.34 2.08
N ILE A 6 14.38 -1.41 3.41
CA ILE A 6 13.54 -2.39 4.11
C ILE A 6 12.09 -1.92 4.03
N LEU A 7 11.16 -2.83 3.68
CA LEU A 7 9.72 -2.56 3.67
C LEU A 7 9.14 -2.65 5.08
N PHE A 8 8.04 -1.95 5.36
CA PHE A 8 7.42 -1.94 6.69
C PHE A 8 7.01 -3.35 7.16
N GLY A 9 6.43 -4.18 6.29
CA GLY A 9 6.13 -5.57 6.63
C GLY A 9 7.38 -6.40 6.97
N GLN A 10 8.49 -6.18 6.26
CA GLN A 10 9.76 -6.84 6.58
C GLN A 10 10.34 -6.35 7.91
N TYR A 11 10.18 -5.06 8.23
CA TYR A 11 10.55 -4.49 9.52
C TYR A 11 9.78 -5.12 10.67
N LEU A 12 8.45 -5.22 10.55
CA LEU A 12 7.59 -5.86 11.54
C LEU A 12 7.96 -7.34 11.74
N ARG A 13 8.23 -8.07 10.64
CA ARG A 13 8.72 -9.46 10.71
C ARG A 13 10.06 -9.58 11.42
N LYS A 14 11.01 -8.69 11.14
CA LYS A 14 12.32 -8.69 11.83
C LYS A 14 12.19 -8.44 13.33
N LYS A 15 11.18 -7.68 13.75
CA LYS A 15 10.84 -7.48 15.16
C LYS A 15 10.03 -8.63 15.78
N GLY A 16 9.65 -9.63 14.98
CA GLY A 16 8.81 -10.74 15.43
C GLY A 16 7.36 -10.36 15.72
N LEU A 17 6.91 -9.19 15.23
CA LEU A 17 5.56 -8.67 15.50
C LEU A 17 4.49 -9.25 14.57
N ILE A 18 4.90 -9.72 13.39
CA ILE A 18 4.01 -10.39 12.43
C ILE A 18 4.74 -11.60 11.85
N THR A 19 4.00 -12.63 11.49
CA THR A 19 4.51 -13.82 10.80
C THR A 19 4.47 -13.66 9.28
N LEU A 20 5.03 -14.63 8.55
CA LEU A 20 4.88 -14.69 7.10
C LEU A 20 3.40 -14.89 6.72
N GLU A 21 2.67 -15.71 7.46
CA GLU A 21 1.25 -15.97 7.25
C GLU A 21 0.41 -14.70 7.45
N ASP A 22 0.67 -13.93 8.51
CA ASP A 22 0.00 -12.63 8.74
C ASP A 22 0.26 -11.65 7.60
N THR A 23 1.49 -11.64 7.08
CA THR A 23 1.87 -10.79 5.95
C THR A 23 1.07 -11.17 4.70
N ILE A 24 0.95 -12.47 4.42
CA ILE A 24 0.20 -12.98 3.28
C ILE A 24 -1.29 -12.66 3.44
N ASN A 25 -1.87 -12.91 4.61
CA ASN A 25 -3.29 -12.67 4.88
C ASN A 25 -3.64 -11.18 4.79
N ALA A 26 -2.83 -10.31 5.40
CA ALA A 26 -3.00 -8.86 5.30
C ALA A 26 -2.89 -8.37 3.85
N ARG A 27 -1.96 -8.94 3.07
CA ARG A 27 -1.80 -8.61 1.66
C ARG A 27 -2.99 -9.08 0.81
N ILE A 28 -3.49 -10.28 1.04
CA ILE A 28 -4.70 -10.79 0.36
C ILE A 28 -5.90 -9.89 0.66
N MET A 29 -6.10 -9.51 1.94
CA MET A 29 -7.20 -8.65 2.34
C MET A 29 -7.08 -7.26 1.70
N GLN A 30 -5.88 -6.68 1.72
CA GLN A 30 -5.56 -5.40 1.09
C GLN A 30 -5.86 -5.43 -0.41
N ILE A 31 -5.34 -6.43 -1.14
CA ILE A 31 -5.55 -6.57 -2.58
C ILE A 31 -7.04 -6.71 -2.89
N ARG A 32 -7.79 -7.54 -2.15
CA ARG A 32 -9.23 -7.73 -2.39
C ARG A 32 -10.04 -6.45 -2.15
N HIS A 33 -9.65 -5.62 -1.18
CA HIS A 33 -10.30 -4.33 -0.93
C HIS A 33 -9.95 -3.30 -2.01
N ASN A 34 -8.65 -3.18 -2.32
CA ASN A 34 -8.13 -2.13 -3.21
C ASN A 34 -8.32 -2.46 -4.69
N ALA A 35 -8.50 -3.74 -5.03
CA ALA A 35 -8.86 -4.19 -6.36
C ALA A 35 -10.10 -3.47 -6.92
N LYS A 36 -10.97 -2.88 -6.09
CA LYS A 36 -12.12 -2.10 -6.56
C LYS A 36 -11.71 -0.95 -7.52
N ILE A 37 -10.68 -0.16 -7.23
CA ILE A 37 -10.23 0.91 -8.16
C ILE A 37 -9.65 0.32 -9.45
N GLY A 38 -8.70 -0.62 -9.31
CA GLY A 38 -8.05 -1.25 -10.45
C GLY A 38 -9.05 -1.98 -11.35
N HIS A 39 -10.00 -2.71 -10.77
CA HIS A 39 -11.08 -3.36 -11.50
C HIS A 39 -12.02 -2.37 -12.19
N ILE A 40 -12.39 -1.25 -11.55
CA ILE A 40 -13.23 -0.25 -12.20
C ILE A 40 -12.46 0.37 -13.38
N ALA A 41 -11.19 0.71 -13.21
CA ALA A 41 -10.33 1.20 -14.29
C ALA A 41 -10.19 0.18 -15.42
N LYS A 42 -10.00 -1.11 -15.11
CA LYS A 42 -9.97 -2.21 -16.08
C LYS A 42 -11.31 -2.39 -16.81
N LYS A 43 -12.43 -2.36 -16.09
CA LYS A 43 -13.78 -2.49 -16.66
C LYS A 43 -14.10 -1.34 -17.62
N LYS A 44 -13.58 -0.15 -17.35
CA LYS A 44 -13.67 1.03 -18.23
C LYS A 44 -12.65 1.01 -19.38
N GLY A 45 -11.76 0.02 -19.42
CA GLY A 45 -10.73 -0.13 -20.45
C GLY A 45 -9.57 0.86 -20.31
N TRP A 46 -9.39 1.46 -19.13
CA TRP A 46 -8.36 2.47 -18.89
C TRP A 46 -7.03 1.86 -18.44
N LEU A 47 -7.07 0.72 -17.74
CA LEU A 47 -5.88 -0.02 -17.31
C LEU A 47 -6.00 -1.50 -17.66
N THR A 48 -4.85 -2.10 -17.97
CA THR A 48 -4.68 -3.55 -18.06
C THR A 48 -4.36 -4.16 -16.70
N GLU A 49 -4.45 -5.49 -16.58
CA GLU A 49 -4.05 -6.18 -15.34
C GLU A 49 -2.57 -5.93 -15.00
N GLU A 50 -1.70 -5.93 -16.02
CA GLU A 50 -0.26 -5.69 -15.85
C GLU A 50 0.04 -4.28 -15.34
N GLU A 51 -0.69 -3.26 -15.81
CA GLU A 51 -0.54 -1.88 -15.32
C GLU A 51 -1.06 -1.73 -13.89
N ILE A 52 -2.15 -2.41 -13.55
CA ILE A 52 -2.66 -2.44 -12.17
C ILE A 52 -1.63 -3.09 -11.25
N ASP A 53 -1.06 -4.23 -11.63
CA ASP A 53 -0.04 -4.91 -10.84
C ASP A 53 1.20 -4.02 -10.65
N LYS A 54 1.65 -3.34 -11.71
CA LYS A 54 2.76 -2.39 -11.63
C LYS A 54 2.48 -1.24 -10.66
N VAL A 55 1.28 -0.66 -10.71
CA VAL A 55 0.87 0.41 -9.78
C VAL A 55 0.78 -0.12 -8.35
N LEU A 56 0.29 -1.34 -8.13
CA LEU A 56 0.22 -1.97 -6.80
C LEU A 56 1.60 -2.26 -6.22
N ILE A 57 2.56 -2.68 -7.05
CA ILE A 57 3.96 -2.87 -6.64
C ILE A 57 4.57 -1.52 -6.24
N LYS A 58 4.45 -0.50 -7.10
CA LYS A 58 4.94 0.85 -6.79
C LYS A 58 4.24 1.45 -5.56
N GLN A 59 2.97 1.16 -5.38
CA GLN A 59 2.23 1.58 -4.19
C GLN A 59 2.78 0.94 -2.92
N GLU A 60 3.27 -0.29 -3.00
CA GLU A 60 3.94 -0.93 -1.88
C GLU A 60 5.34 -0.34 -1.62
N GLU A 61 6.06 0.02 -2.68
CA GLU A 61 7.43 0.57 -2.60
C GLU A 61 7.45 2.04 -2.17
N GLU A 62 6.53 2.84 -2.70
CA GLU A 62 6.46 4.30 -2.56
C GLU A 62 5.40 4.74 -1.55
N LEU A 63 4.48 3.86 -1.13
CA LEU A 63 3.39 4.13 -0.19
C LEU A 63 2.45 5.28 -0.59
N LYS A 64 2.46 5.64 -1.87
CA LYS A 64 1.52 6.57 -2.50
C LYS A 64 0.17 5.91 -2.77
N LYS A 65 -0.87 6.73 -2.92
CA LYS A 65 -2.18 6.22 -3.32
C LYS A 65 -2.13 5.69 -4.76
N PHE A 66 -2.98 4.72 -5.05
CA PHE A 66 -3.03 4.08 -6.37
C PHE A 66 -3.25 5.13 -7.46
N GLY A 67 -4.17 6.07 -7.22
CA GLY A 67 -4.44 7.16 -8.14
C GLY A 67 -3.26 8.12 -8.29
N GLU A 68 -2.48 8.37 -7.25
CA GLU A 68 -1.28 9.24 -7.33
C GLU A 68 -0.23 8.60 -8.22
N ILE A 69 0.08 7.31 -8.02
CA ILE A 69 1.04 6.59 -8.86
C ILE A 69 0.54 6.45 -10.29
N ALA A 70 -0.74 6.13 -10.47
CA ALA A 70 -1.31 6.02 -11.80
C ALA A 70 -1.31 7.37 -12.55
N LEU A 71 -1.43 8.50 -11.84
CA LEU A 71 -1.26 9.83 -12.42
C LEU A 71 0.19 10.11 -12.80
N GLU A 72 1.12 9.84 -11.89
CA GLU A 72 2.56 10.06 -12.10
C GLU A 72 3.12 9.20 -13.24
N ASP A 73 2.65 7.95 -13.36
CA ASP A 73 3.03 7.03 -14.44
C ASP A 73 2.30 7.33 -15.77
N GLY A 74 1.41 8.33 -15.80
CA GLY A 74 0.63 8.69 -16.99
C GLY A 74 -0.42 7.66 -17.40
N LEU A 75 -0.73 6.71 -16.51
CA LEU A 75 -1.67 5.63 -16.74
C LEU A 75 -3.13 6.09 -16.57
N LEU A 76 -3.37 7.06 -15.68
CA LEU A 76 -4.67 7.68 -15.47
C LEU A 76 -4.54 9.20 -15.44
N THR A 77 -5.57 9.89 -15.91
CA THR A 77 -5.70 11.34 -15.76
C THR A 77 -6.38 11.71 -14.44
N GLU A 78 -6.19 12.96 -13.98
CA GLU A 78 -6.91 13.46 -12.80
C GLU A 78 -8.43 13.32 -12.92
N ALA A 79 -8.98 13.49 -14.13
CA ALA A 79 -10.41 13.34 -14.40
C ALA A 79 -10.85 11.89 -14.19
N GLN A 80 -10.11 10.92 -14.73
CA GLN A 80 -10.37 9.50 -14.53
C GLN A 80 -10.24 9.10 -13.06
N ILE A 81 -9.24 9.61 -12.35
CA ILE A 81 -9.07 9.34 -10.92
C ILE A 81 -10.25 9.90 -10.12
N LYS A 82 -10.70 11.14 -10.40
CA LYS A 82 -11.89 11.72 -9.76
C LYS A 82 -13.15 10.89 -10.04
N GLU A 83 -13.27 10.30 -11.22
CA GLU A 83 -14.37 9.42 -11.57
C GLU A 83 -14.30 8.09 -10.80
N LEU A 84 -13.13 7.46 -10.74
CA LEU A 84 -12.90 6.25 -9.94
C LEU A 84 -13.21 6.47 -8.46
N LEU A 85 -12.80 7.63 -7.91
CA LEU A 85 -13.07 8.00 -6.52
C LEU A 85 -14.55 8.32 -6.26
N LYS A 86 -15.31 8.78 -7.25
CA LYS A 86 -16.77 8.96 -7.10
C LYS A 86 -17.51 7.63 -7.11
N GLU A 87 -17.04 6.67 -7.89
CA GLU A 87 -17.60 5.32 -7.95
C GLU A 87 -17.19 4.46 -6.75
N GLN A 88 -16.04 4.76 -6.15
CA GLN A 88 -15.55 4.13 -4.93
C GLN A 88 -16.06 4.88 -3.70
N LYS A 89 -17.06 4.35 -3.00
CA LYS A 89 -17.29 4.75 -1.59
C LYS A 89 -16.04 4.37 -0.78
N ASP A 90 -15.44 5.33 -0.09
CA ASP A 90 -14.19 5.26 0.71
C ASP A 90 -13.94 3.90 1.38
N ASP A 91 -13.13 3.06 0.76
CA ASP A 91 -12.85 1.72 1.30
C ASP A 91 -11.46 1.22 0.90
N TYR A 92 -10.53 2.16 0.71
CA TYR A 92 -9.11 1.86 0.49
C TYR A 92 -8.49 1.42 1.81
N VAL A 93 -7.79 0.28 1.82
CA VAL A 93 -7.17 -0.29 3.01
C VAL A 93 -5.65 -0.31 2.83
N TYR A 94 -4.92 0.30 3.75
CA TYR A 94 -3.45 0.20 3.79
C TYR A 94 -2.99 -1.11 4.41
N PHE A 95 -1.75 -1.55 4.14
CA PHE A 95 -1.21 -2.80 4.70
C PHE A 95 -1.22 -2.79 6.24
N GLY A 96 -0.84 -1.66 6.87
CA GLY A 96 -0.92 -1.49 8.32
C GLY A 96 -2.36 -1.60 8.85
N GLU A 97 -3.32 -1.00 8.16
CA GLU A 97 -4.74 -1.11 8.50
C GLU A 97 -5.27 -2.53 8.30
N ALA A 98 -4.76 -3.26 7.30
CA ALA A 98 -5.11 -4.66 7.09
C ALA A 98 -4.66 -5.53 8.27
N LEU A 99 -3.46 -5.30 8.80
CA LEU A 99 -2.98 -5.98 10.00
C LEU A 99 -3.84 -5.66 11.23
N VAL A 100 -4.33 -4.42 11.35
CA VAL A 100 -5.24 -4.02 12.44
C VAL A 100 -6.61 -4.68 12.29
N LYS A 101 -7.20 -4.65 11.09
CA LYS A 101 -8.49 -5.28 10.79
C LYS A 101 -8.48 -6.80 10.97
N LEU A 102 -7.34 -7.45 10.70
CA LEU A 102 -7.15 -8.88 10.94
C LEU A 102 -6.85 -9.22 12.41
N GLY A 103 -6.73 -8.22 13.29
CA GLY A 103 -6.41 -8.42 14.71
C GLY A 103 -4.97 -8.82 14.99
N VAL A 104 -4.08 -8.70 13.99
CA VAL A 104 -2.65 -9.05 14.13
C VAL A 104 -1.92 -7.99 14.96
N LEU A 105 -2.28 -6.71 14.77
CA LEU A 105 -1.75 -5.59 15.54
C LEU A 105 -2.90 -4.77 16.12
N SER A 106 -2.71 -4.18 17.30
CA SER A 106 -3.57 -3.08 17.74
C SER A 106 -3.26 -1.83 16.91
N GLU A 107 -4.23 -0.93 16.80
CA GLU A 107 -4.03 0.36 16.15
C GLU A 107 -2.89 1.16 16.80
N GLU A 108 -2.82 1.14 18.13
CA GLU A 108 -1.75 1.79 18.89
C GLU A 108 -0.36 1.23 18.54
N GLU A 109 -0.22 -0.09 18.52
CA GLU A 109 1.06 -0.73 18.22
C GLU A 109 1.45 -0.51 16.75
N MET A 110 0.49 -0.54 15.83
CA MET A 110 0.71 -0.21 14.42
C MET A 110 1.28 1.21 14.26
N LEU A 111 0.62 2.21 14.86
CA LEU A 111 1.06 3.61 14.79
C LEU A 111 2.43 3.83 15.46
N LYS A 112 2.68 3.15 16.57
CA LYS A 112 3.97 3.20 17.26
C LYS A 112 5.09 2.63 16.39
N GLN A 113 4.89 1.44 15.81
CA GLN A 113 5.89 0.84 14.94
C GLN A 113 6.13 1.66 13.68
N LEU A 114 5.09 2.26 13.11
CA LEU A 114 5.21 3.15 11.96
C LEU A 114 6.09 4.37 12.28
N LYS A 115 5.85 5.02 13.44
CA LYS A 115 6.69 6.13 13.91
C LYS A 115 8.16 5.70 14.09
N MET A 116 8.41 4.55 14.70
CA MET A 116 9.77 4.03 14.91
C MET A 116 10.46 3.73 13.58
N PHE A 117 9.76 3.09 12.66
CA PHE A 117 10.24 2.77 11.32
C PHE A 117 10.61 4.03 10.52
N ASN A 118 9.77 5.06 10.55
CA ASN A 118 10.04 6.34 9.90
C ASN A 118 11.26 7.06 10.49
N ALA A 119 11.40 7.05 11.82
CA ALA A 119 12.57 7.61 12.47
C ALA A 119 13.86 6.85 12.08
N GLU A 120 13.80 5.52 11.91
CA GLU A 120 14.93 4.71 11.43
C GLU A 120 15.28 5.02 9.97
N ARG A 121 14.29 5.20 9.10
CA ARG A 121 14.50 5.56 7.68
C ARG A 121 15.15 6.94 7.54
N LEU A 122 14.67 7.92 8.31
CA LEU A 122 15.24 9.28 8.35
C LEU A 122 16.72 9.26 8.75
N ARG A 123 17.08 8.48 9.79
CA ARG A 123 18.49 8.33 10.21
C ARG A 123 19.37 7.69 9.13
N ASN A 124 18.80 6.84 8.29
CA ASN A 124 19.51 6.14 7.22
C ASN A 124 19.49 6.91 5.88
N GLY A 125 19.09 8.19 5.87
CA GLY A 125 19.03 9.03 4.68
C GLY A 125 17.94 8.62 3.68
N THR A 126 16.93 7.88 4.14
CA THR A 126 15.78 7.43 3.34
C THR A 126 14.55 8.26 3.70
N GLN A 127 13.69 8.58 2.73
CA GLN A 127 12.46 9.33 2.98
C GLN A 127 11.51 8.55 3.94
N PRO A 128 10.90 9.24 4.92
CA PRO A 128 9.85 8.67 5.77
C PRO A 128 8.60 8.39 4.94
N VAL A 129 7.78 7.45 5.41
CA VAL A 129 6.60 6.95 4.71
C VAL A 129 5.30 7.20 5.45
#